data_AF-A0A8S1GTS3-F1
#
_entry.id   AF-A0A8S1GTS3-F1
#
_cell.length_a   1.000
_cell.length_b   1.000
_cell.length_c   1.000
_cell.angle_alpha   90.00
_cell.angle_beta   90.00
_cell.angle_gamma   90.00
#
_symmetry.space_group_name_H-M   'P 1'
#
loop_
_entity.id
_entity.type
_entity.pdbx_description
1 polymer ?
#
loop_
_entity_poly.entity_id
_entity_poly.type
_entity_poly.pdbx_seq_one_letter_code
_entity_poly.pdbx_strand_id
1 'polypeptide(L)'
;MSAENFSCTDLAALVNRLNFLRKTDDSVILELNDALPTKSFDANSQICKNHCSRFTEVLTKLATERMQLLEKCIEENERKAAQVQGVEAQILRGASRQLRFERDVEEVVTERSSQAVKDRCSKIL
;
A
#
# COMPACT_ATOMS: atom_id res chain seq x y z
N MET A 1 -6.19 -9.82 -8.94
CA MET A 1 -7.22 -9.46 -7.97
C MET A 1 -8.38 -8.84 -8.73
N SER A 2 -9.59 -9.33 -8.48
CA SER A 2 -10.80 -8.99 -9.21
C SER A 2 -11.08 -7.48 -9.13
N ALA A 3 -11.42 -6.87 -10.27
CA ALA A 3 -11.89 -5.50 -10.34
C ALA A 3 -13.28 -5.41 -9.70
N GLU A 4 -13.34 -5.27 -8.37
CA GLU A 4 -14.56 -4.82 -7.71
C GLU A 4 -14.79 -3.35 -8.13
N ASN A 5 -15.99 -3.07 -8.64
CA ASN A 5 -16.46 -1.73 -9.01
C ASN A 5 -16.61 -0.87 -7.76
N PHE A 6 -15.49 -0.38 -7.23
CA PHE A 6 -15.45 0.59 -6.14
C PHE A 6 -15.55 2.01 -6.73
N SER A 7 -16.36 2.87 -6.12
CA SER A 7 -16.52 4.27 -6.54
C SER A 7 -15.56 5.18 -5.77
N CYS A 8 -14.74 5.96 -6.49
CA CYS A 8 -13.87 6.99 -5.91
C CYS A 8 -14.61 8.10 -5.15
N THR A 9 -15.94 8.16 -5.26
CA THR A 9 -16.78 9.09 -4.48
C THR A 9 -17.20 8.52 -3.12
N ASP A 10 -17.13 7.20 -2.92
CA ASP A 10 -17.37 6.55 -1.63
C ASP A 10 -16.06 6.45 -0.85
N LEU A 11 -15.74 7.54 -0.18
CA LEU A 11 -14.50 7.68 0.58
C LEU A 11 -14.41 6.67 1.73
N ALA A 12 -15.53 6.33 2.37
CA ALA A 12 -15.54 5.37 3.47
C ALA A 12 -15.20 3.96 2.96
N ALA A 13 -15.80 3.55 1.83
CA ALA A 13 -15.46 2.27 1.20
C ALA A 13 -13.99 2.23 0.78
N LEU A 14 -13.44 3.31 0.21
CA LEU A 14 -12.03 3.35 -0.18
C LEU A 14 -11.10 3.19 1.01
N VAL A 15 -11.29 3.99 2.07
CA VAL A 15 -10.42 3.98 3.24
C VAL A 15 -10.47 2.62 3.93
N ASN A 16 -11.66 2.01 4.05
CA ASN A 16 -11.80 0.65 4.56
C ASN A 16 -11.04 -0.37 3.71
N ARG A 17 -11.10 -0.24 2.38
CA ARG A 17 -10.35 -1.10 1.47
C ARG A 17 -8.84 -0.91 1.61
N LEU A 18 -8.36 0.33 1.67
CA LEU A 18 -6.94 0.62 1.90
C LEU A 18 -6.46 0.01 3.21
N ASN A 19 -7.21 0.18 4.29
CA ASN A 19 -6.89 -0.42 5.59
C ASN A 19 -6.86 -1.95 5.55
N PHE A 20 -7.79 -2.58 4.82
CA PHE A 20 -7.76 -4.02 4.60
C PHE A 20 -6.50 -4.45 3.84
N LEU A 21 -6.15 -3.75 2.77
CA LEU A 21 -4.95 -4.05 1.98
C LEU A 21 -3.66 -3.81 2.78
N ARG A 22 -3.62 -2.80 3.65
CA ARG A 22 -2.46 -2.53 4.54
C ARG A 22 -2.26 -3.65 5.57
N LYS A 23 -3.33 -4.29 6.07
CA LYS A 23 -3.20 -5.48 6.94
C LYS A 23 -2.57 -6.68 6.23
N THR A 24 -2.66 -6.73 4.91
CA THR A 24 -1.94 -7.74 4.12
C THR A 24 -0.43 -7.54 4.24
N ASP A 25 0.05 -6.30 4.27
CA ASP A 25 1.49 -6.01 4.48
C ASP A 25 1.97 -6.57 5.82
N ASP A 26 1.19 -6.39 6.90
CA ASP A 26 1.52 -6.96 8.22
C ASP A 26 1.63 -8.49 8.16
N SER A 27 0.72 -9.15 7.45
CA SER A 27 0.74 -10.60 7.27
C SER A 27 1.98 -11.06 6.51
N VAL A 28 2.36 -10.31 5.47
CA VAL A 28 3.56 -10.57 4.67
C VAL A 28 4.84 -10.36 5.50
N ILE A 29 4.89 -9.34 6.35
CA ILE A 29 6.02 -9.08 7.26
C ILE A 29 6.12 -10.17 8.34
N LEU A 30 4.99 -10.64 8.87
CA LEU A 30 4.97 -11.77 9.81
C LEU A 30 5.52 -13.04 9.16
N GLU A 31 5.08 -13.37 7.95
CA GLU A 31 5.60 -14.52 7.20
C GLU A 31 7.10 -14.39 6.92
N LEU A 32 7.60 -13.18 6.61
CA LEU A 32 9.03 -12.93 6.46
C LEU A 32 9.79 -13.21 7.76
N ASN A 33 9.26 -12.78 8.91
CA ASN A 33 9.89 -13.03 10.20
C ASN A 33 9.94 -14.53 10.54
N ASP A 34 8.92 -15.30 10.15
CA ASP A 34 8.85 -16.74 10.38
C ASP A 34 9.74 -17.53 9.39
N ALA A 35 9.85 -17.06 8.14
CA ALA A 35 10.63 -17.72 7.09
C ALA A 35 12.15 -17.55 7.25
N LEU A 36 12.58 -16.50 7.96
CA LEU A 36 14.00 -16.23 8.15
C LEU A 36 14.50 -16.87 9.46
N PRO A 37 15.46 -17.82 9.40
CA PRO A 37 15.97 -18.45 10.60
C PRO A 37 16.57 -17.44 11.57
N THR A 38 16.43 -17.71 12.87
CA THR A 38 17.24 -17.01 13.88
C THR A 38 18.72 -17.38 13.70
N LYS A 39 19.62 -16.56 14.28
CA LYS A 39 21.10 -16.51 14.09
C LYS A 39 21.89 -17.83 14.01
N SER A 40 21.27 -18.97 14.28
CA SER A 40 21.87 -20.31 14.35
C SER A 40 21.80 -21.12 13.05
N PHE A 41 21.11 -20.64 12.01
CA PHE A 41 20.99 -21.34 10.72
C PHE A 41 21.55 -20.49 9.57
N ASP A 42 22.12 -21.17 8.56
CA ASP A 42 22.92 -20.61 7.48
C ASP A 42 22.24 -19.41 6.77
N ALA A 43 22.57 -18.21 7.25
CA ALA A 43 22.07 -16.94 6.76
C ALA A 43 22.49 -16.67 5.30
N ASN A 44 23.38 -17.47 4.72
CA ASN A 44 23.81 -17.38 3.33
C ASN A 44 23.08 -18.35 2.39
N SER A 45 22.08 -19.09 2.87
CA SER A 45 21.34 -20.01 2.02
C SER A 45 20.60 -19.25 0.91
N GLN A 46 20.66 -19.77 -0.32
CA GLN A 46 19.92 -19.26 -1.47
C GLN A 46 18.41 -19.14 -1.19
N ILE A 47 17.89 -19.97 -0.28
CA ILE A 47 16.52 -19.95 0.22
C ILE A 47 16.19 -18.59 0.87
N CYS A 48 17.05 -18.10 1.77
CA CYS A 48 16.86 -16.82 2.44
C CYS A 48 16.85 -15.64 1.44
N LYS A 49 17.76 -15.67 0.44
CA LYS A 49 17.81 -14.67 -0.63
C LYS A 49 16.54 -14.67 -1.48
N ASN A 50 16.04 -15.86 -1.84
CA ASN A 50 14.81 -16.01 -2.60
C ASN A 50 13.58 -15.50 -1.82
N HIS A 51 13.50 -15.78 -0.51
CA HIS A 51 12.44 -15.24 0.34
C HIS A 51 12.50 -13.70 0.36
N CYS A 52 13.67 -13.12 0.62
CA CYS A 52 13.86 -11.67 0.63
C CYS A 52 13.47 -11.00 -0.69
N SER A 53 13.84 -11.57 -1.85
CA SER A 53 13.40 -11.06 -3.16
C SER A 53 11.88 -11.12 -3.29
N ARG A 54 11.29 -12.29 -3.01
CA ARG A 54 9.84 -12.51 -3.12
C ARG A 54 9.05 -11.54 -2.25
N PHE A 55 9.45 -11.36 -0.99
CA PHE A 55 8.75 -10.48 -0.07
C PHE A 55 8.88 -9.01 -0.46
N THR A 56 10.04 -8.60 -0.96
CA THR A 56 10.24 -7.27 -1.53
C THR A 56 9.28 -7.04 -2.71
N GLU A 57 9.26 -7.96 -3.68
CA GLU A 57 8.40 -7.86 -4.86
C GLU A 57 6.91 -7.79 -4.50
N VAL A 58 6.45 -8.61 -3.56
CA VAL A 58 5.06 -8.62 -3.10
C VAL A 58 4.68 -7.28 -2.47
N LEU A 59 5.50 -6.77 -1.54
CA LEU A 59 5.21 -5.50 -0.87
C LEU A 59 5.27 -4.31 -1.82
N THR A 60 6.25 -4.28 -2.73
CA THR A 60 6.35 -3.25 -3.77
C THR A 60 5.12 -3.25 -4.68
N LYS A 61 4.64 -4.45 -5.06
CA LYS A 61 3.44 -4.57 -5.89
C LYS A 61 2.20 -4.06 -5.17
N LEU A 62 2.00 -4.46 -3.92
CA LEU A 62 0.86 -4.02 -3.11
C LEU A 62 0.86 -2.50 -2.89
N ALA A 63 2.03 -1.93 -2.58
CA ALA A 63 2.20 -0.47 -2.46
C ALA A 63 1.87 0.25 -3.78
N THR A 64 2.37 -0.28 -4.91
CA THR A 64 2.10 0.28 -6.24
C THR A 64 0.61 0.27 -6.57
N GLU A 65 -0.08 -0.85 -6.31
CA GLU A 65 -1.51 -0.98 -6.57
C GLU A 65 -2.33 0.02 -5.73
N ARG A 66 -1.98 0.23 -4.45
CA ARG A 66 -2.67 1.20 -3.58
C ARG A 66 -2.40 2.64 -3.99
N MET A 67 -1.15 2.96 -4.34
CA MET A 67 -0.78 4.30 -4.79
C MET A 67 -1.52 4.68 -6.07
N GLN A 68 -1.53 3.79 -7.07
CA GLN A 68 -2.26 4.00 -8.32
C GLN A 68 -3.77 4.17 -8.10
N LEU A 69 -4.35 3.43 -7.16
CA LEU A 69 -5.76 3.58 -6.80
C LEU A 69 -6.05 4.95 -6.20
N LEU A 70 -5.19 5.43 -5.30
CA LEU A 70 -5.31 6.76 -4.68
C LEU A 70 -5.17 7.87 -5.72
N GLU A 71 -4.15 7.82 -6.56
CA GLU A 71 -3.91 8.79 -7.63
C GLU A 71 -5.10 8.86 -8.59
N LYS A 72 -5.58 7.70 -9.06
CA LYS A 72 -6.77 7.61 -9.92
C LYS A 72 -7.99 8.27 -9.27
N CYS A 73 -8.24 8.01 -7.99
CA CYS A 73 -9.39 8.60 -7.31
C CYS A 73 -9.27 10.10 -7.05
N ILE A 74 -8.06 10.59 -6.80
CA ILE A 74 -7.80 12.03 -6.70
C ILE A 74 -8.13 12.70 -8.03
N GLU A 75 -7.59 12.18 -9.13
CA GLU A 75 -7.82 12.71 -10.48
C GLU A 75 -9.31 12.66 -10.87
N GLU A 76 -9.99 11.54 -10.61
CA GLU A 76 -11.41 11.41 -10.91
C GLU A 76 -12.27 12.42 -10.15
N ASN A 77 -12.01 12.61 -8.85
CA ASN A 77 -12.77 13.55 -8.03
C ASN A 77 -12.47 15.01 -8.40
N GLU A 78 -11.22 15.34 -8.72
CA GLU A 78 -10.84 16.69 -9.16
C GLU A 78 -11.45 17.03 -10.53
N ARG A 79 -11.42 16.07 -11.47
CA ARG A 79 -12.06 16.22 -12.78
C ARG A 79 -13.57 16.42 -12.64
N LYS A 80 -14.24 15.63 -11.80
CA LYS A 80 -15.68 15.79 -11.54
C LYS A 80 -15.97 17.14 -10.87
N ALA A 81 -15.16 17.54 -9.89
CA ALA A 81 -15.33 18.81 -9.18
C ALA A 81 -15.21 20.04 -10.09
N ALA A 82 -14.43 19.94 -11.18
CA ALA A 82 -14.32 20.99 -12.19
C ALA A 82 -15.55 21.11 -13.11
N GLN A 83 -16.38 20.07 -13.18
CA GLN A 83 -17.56 19.99 -14.05
C GLN A 83 -18.86 20.37 -13.34
N VAL A 84 -18.88 20.36 -12.00
CA VAL A 84 -20.05 20.67 -11.17
C VAL A 84 -19.87 21.97 -10.39
N GLN A 85 -20.97 22.53 -9.86
CA GLN A 85 -20.96 23.75 -9.06
C GLN A 85 -21.67 23.55 -7.71
N GLY A 86 -21.51 24.52 -6.82
CA GLY A 86 -22.18 24.52 -5.51
C GLY A 86 -21.65 23.45 -4.56
N VAL A 87 -22.58 22.87 -3.78
CA VAL A 87 -22.26 21.94 -2.68
C VAL A 87 -21.58 20.66 -3.18
N GLU A 88 -22.00 20.14 -4.33
CA GLU A 88 -21.41 18.92 -4.92
C GLU A 88 -19.91 19.11 -5.23
N ALA A 89 -19.55 20.25 -5.83
CA ALA A 89 -18.17 20.60 -6.10
C ALA A 89 -17.34 20.75 -4.80
N GLN A 90 -17.95 21.26 -3.73
CA GLN A 90 -17.29 21.37 -2.42
C GLN A 90 -17.04 20.00 -1.78
N ILE A 91 -18.01 19.08 -1.88
CA ILE A 91 -17.88 17.70 -1.39
C ILE A 91 -16.74 16.99 -2.12
N LEU A 92 -16.71 17.04 -3.45
CA LEU A 92 -15.68 16.40 -4.26
C LEU A 92 -14.28 16.97 -3.96
N ARG A 93 -14.15 18.30 -3.83
CA ARG A 93 -12.88 18.93 -3.40
C ARG A 93 -12.48 18.50 -1.98
N GLY A 94 -13.44 18.33 -1.08
CA GLY A 94 -13.21 17.79 0.26
C GLY A 94 -12.67 16.36 0.22
N ALA A 95 -13.31 15.50 -0.58
CA ALA A 95 -12.85 14.14 -0.80
C ALA A 95 -11.44 14.11 -1.39
N SER A 96 -11.13 14.90 -2.43
CA SER A 96 -9.78 14.97 -3.00
C SER A 96 -8.72 15.37 -1.97
N ARG A 97 -9.02 16.31 -1.06
CA ARG A 97 -8.10 16.67 0.04
C ARG A 97 -7.83 15.49 0.98
N GLN A 98 -8.87 14.76 1.36
CA GLN A 98 -8.72 13.60 2.23
C GLN A 98 -7.98 12.44 1.52
N LEU A 99 -8.20 12.25 0.23
CA LEU A 99 -7.46 11.27 -0.57
C LEU A 99 -5.97 11.62 -0.69
N ARG A 100 -5.63 12.90 -0.83
CA ARG A 100 -4.23 13.36 -0.80
C ARG A 100 -3.58 13.05 0.55
N PHE A 101 -4.31 13.24 1.64
CA PHE A 101 -3.83 12.81 2.97
C PHE A 101 -3.59 11.29 3.03
N GLU A 102 -4.53 10.47 2.52
CA GLU A 102 -4.34 9.01 2.48
C GLU A 102 -3.17 8.56 1.61
N ARG A 103 -2.88 9.30 0.53
CA ARG A 103 -1.69 9.11 -0.31
C ARG A 103 -0.42 9.38 0.47
N ASP A 104 -0.36 10.49 1.22
CA ASP A 104 0.80 10.80 2.06
C ASP A 104 0.99 9.74 3.16
N VAL A 105 -0.11 9.23 3.73
CA VAL A 105 -0.07 8.07 4.64
C VAL A 105 0.48 6.82 3.94
N GLU A 106 0.07 6.57 2.69
CA GLU A 106 0.54 5.42 1.92
C GLU A 106 2.04 5.48 1.61
N GLU A 107 2.61 6.66 1.36
CA GLU A 107 4.05 6.84 1.22
C GLU A 107 4.78 6.39 2.50
N VAL A 108 4.30 6.83 3.67
CA VAL A 108 4.88 6.45 4.97
C VAL A 108 4.74 4.94 5.24
N VAL A 109 3.59 4.35 4.92
CA VAL A 109 3.36 2.91 5.07
C VAL A 109 4.33 2.13 4.18
N THR A 110 4.47 2.54 2.92
CA THR A 110 5.37 1.90 1.94
C THR A 110 6.83 1.97 2.40
N GLU A 111 7.27 3.13 2.89
CA GLU A 111 8.62 3.31 3.41
C GLU A 111 8.87 2.39 4.62
N ARG A 112 7.93 2.32 5.57
CA ARG A 112 8.03 1.45 6.75
C ARG A 112 8.08 -0.04 6.38
N SER A 113 7.20 -0.49 5.49
CA SER A 113 7.18 -1.88 5.03
C SER A 113 8.50 -2.24 4.32
N SER A 114 9.02 -1.34 3.48
CA SER A 114 10.29 -1.52 2.80
C SER A 114 11.47 -1.58 3.77
N GLN A 115 11.46 -0.70 4.78
CA GLN A 115 12.50 -0.68 5.81
C GLN A 115 12.47 -1.96 6.67
N ALA A 116 11.29 -2.48 7.01
CA ALA A 116 11.16 -3.74 7.75
C ALA A 116 11.78 -4.93 6.99
N VAL A 117 11.57 -5.01 5.67
CA VAL A 117 12.23 -6.02 4.83
C VAL A 117 13.72 -5.80 4.80
N LYS A 118 14.17 -4.57 4.57
CA LYS A 118 15.60 -4.21 4.51
C LYS A 118 16.33 -4.58 5.80
N ASP A 119 15.77 -4.31 6.97
CA ASP A 119 16.40 -4.62 8.26
C ASP A 119 16.53 -6.12 8.53
N ARG A 120 15.64 -6.92 7.94
CA ARG A 120 15.67 -8.38 8.02
C ARG A 120 16.62 -8.98 6.99
N CYS A 121 16.56 -8.49 5.75
CA CYS A 121 17.30 -9.03 4.62
C CYS A 121 18.73 -8.51 4.50
N SER A 122 19.07 -7.34 5.05
CA SER A 122 20.45 -6.82 5.08
C SER A 122 21.40 -7.64 5.94
N LYS A 123 20.88 -8.55 6.78
CA LYS A 123 21.68 -9.50 7.57
C LYS A 123 21.99 -10.79 6.82
N ILE A 124 21.48 -10.92 5.59
CA ILE A 124 21.45 -12.13 4.74
C ILE A 124 22.17 -11.86 3.40
N LEU A 125 22.19 -10.60 2.97
CA LEU A 125 22.98 -10.09 1.84
C LEU A 125 24.41 -9.78 2.26
#